data_AF-A0A7Y5VZT3-F1
#
_entry.id   AF-A0A7Y5VZT3-F1
#
_cell.length_a   1.000
_cell.length_b   1.000
_cell.length_c   1.000
_cell.angle_alpha   90.00
_cell.angle_beta   90.00
_cell.angle_gamma   90.00
#
_symmetry.space_group_name_H-M   'P 1'
#
loop_
_entity.id
_entity.type
_entity.pdbx_description
1 polymer ?
#
loop_
_entity_poly.entity_id
_entity_poly.type
_entity_poly.pdbx_seq_one_letter_code
_entity_poly.pdbx_strand_id
1 'polypeptide(L)'
;MLVELLRPATPELARRWLAALLAVPEIERAGVVDAVERQIIATYEHANPESDRSGGIDVVHPPVAREGFVEQVVVTYAAAPESTANSAAGQRPTKRRAQPRAR
;
A
#
# COMPACT_ATOMS: atom_id res chain seq x y z
N MET A 1 3.13 -0.39 -2.97
CA MET A 1 1.79 -0.08 -3.50
C MET A 1 1.79 0.63 -4.86
N LEU A 2 2.79 1.47 -5.17
CA LEU A 2 2.84 2.25 -6.42
C LEU A 2 2.80 1.40 -7.72
N VAL A 3 3.38 0.20 -7.72
CA VAL A 3 3.39 -0.70 -8.90
C VAL A 3 1.99 -1.24 -9.25
N GLU A 4 1.13 -1.46 -8.25
CA GLU A 4 -0.25 -1.93 -8.46
C GLU A 4 -1.15 -0.81 -9.01
N LEU A 5 -0.93 0.44 -8.56
CA LEU A 5 -1.63 1.63 -9.07
C LEU A 5 -1.25 1.98 -10.52
N LEU A 6 -0.09 1.53 -10.99
CA LEU A 6 0.40 1.76 -12.35
C LEU A 6 -0.04 0.67 -13.35
N ARG A 7 -0.75 -0.38 -12.94
CA ARG A 7 -1.17 -1.48 -13.82
C ARG A 7 -2.05 -1.07 -15.01
N PRO A 8 -3.01 -0.12 -14.88
CA PRO A 8 -3.73 0.43 -16.03
C PRO A 8 -2.96 1.55 -16.73
N ALA A 9 -1.84 2.02 -16.18
CA ALA A 9 -1.03 3.05 -16.79
C ALA A 9 -0.06 2.41 -17.79
N THR A 10 -0.09 2.90 -19.03
CA THR A 10 0.83 2.43 -20.08
C THR A 10 2.29 2.45 -19.62
N PRO A 11 3.18 1.60 -20.18
CA PRO A 11 4.60 1.57 -19.84
C PRO A 11 5.30 2.94 -19.88
N GLU A 12 4.73 3.86 -20.66
CA GLU A 12 5.17 5.24 -20.77
C GLU A 12 5.06 6.02 -19.46
N LEU A 13 4.02 5.79 -18.64
CA LEU A 13 3.89 6.45 -17.34
C LEU A 13 4.99 5.98 -16.38
N ALA A 14 5.26 4.67 -16.33
CA ALA A 14 6.33 4.12 -15.51
C ALA A 14 7.71 4.67 -15.93
N ARG A 15 7.96 4.81 -17.23
CA ARG A 15 9.20 5.44 -17.75
C ARG A 15 9.33 6.90 -17.34
N ARG A 16 8.25 7.68 -17.41
CA ARG A 16 8.25 9.10 -16.99
C ARG A 16 8.49 9.25 -15.49
N TRP A 17 7.87 8.38 -14.68
CA TRP A 17 8.12 8.34 -13.24
C TRP A 17 9.57 8.00 -12.92
N LEU A 18 10.12 6.98 -13.58
CA LEU A 18 11.51 6.62 -13.41
C LEU A 18 12.45 7.76 -13.83
N ALA A 19 12.21 8.39 -14.98
CA ALA A 19 12.99 9.53 -15.45
C ALA A 19 12.95 10.71 -14.45
N ALA A 20 11.78 11.01 -13.88
CA ALA A 20 11.64 12.04 -12.86
C ALA A 20 12.42 11.69 -11.58
N LEU A 21 12.35 10.45 -11.10
CA LEU A 21 13.11 10.01 -9.92
C LEU A 21 14.62 10.00 -10.16
N LEU A 22 15.07 9.69 -11.38
CA LEU A 22 16.49 9.73 -11.73
C LEU A 22 17.07 11.14 -11.72
N ALA A 23 16.24 12.17 -11.97
CA ALA A 23 16.64 13.57 -11.86
C ALA A 23 16.79 14.04 -10.39
N VAL A 24 16.23 13.31 -9.43
CA VAL A 24 16.35 13.58 -7.99
C VAL A 24 17.63 12.94 -7.44
N PRO A 25 18.39 13.62 -6.55
CA PRO A 25 19.51 13.02 -5.84
C PRO A 25 19.12 11.71 -5.16
N GLU A 26 20.00 10.70 -5.21
CA GLU A 26 19.66 9.35 -4.76
C GLU A 26 19.17 9.31 -3.29
N ILE A 27 19.78 10.12 -2.42
CA ILE A 27 19.44 10.22 -1.00
C ILE A 27 18.03 10.80 -0.74
N GLU A 28 17.46 11.54 -1.69
CA GLU A 28 16.15 12.20 -1.55
C GLU A 28 15.02 11.41 -2.20
N ARG A 29 15.32 10.45 -3.08
CA ARG A 29 14.31 9.70 -3.86
C ARG A 29 13.27 9.01 -2.99
N ALA A 30 13.68 8.39 -1.89
CA ALA A 30 12.77 7.73 -0.95
C ALA A 30 11.76 8.72 -0.37
N GLY A 31 12.22 9.90 0.07
CA GLY A 31 11.35 10.94 0.60
C GLY A 31 10.35 11.49 -0.42
N VAL A 32 10.75 11.59 -1.70
CA VAL A 32 9.84 11.98 -2.79
C VAL A 32 8.75 10.93 -3.00
N VAL A 33 9.11 9.64 -3.00
CA VAL A 33 8.14 8.55 -3.11
C VAL A 33 7.15 8.58 -1.94
N ASP A 34 7.63 8.72 -0.71
CA ASP A 34 6.79 8.79 0.49
C ASP A 34 5.84 10.01 0.48
N ALA A 35 6.29 11.14 -0.06
CA ALA A 35 5.47 12.34 -0.18
C ALA A 35 4.35 12.15 -1.22
N VAL A 36 4.68 11.55 -2.36
CA VAL A 36 3.71 11.22 -3.42
C VAL A 36 2.69 10.22 -2.91
N GLU A 37 3.12 9.16 -2.22
CA GLU A 37 2.22 8.15 -1.66
C GLU A 37 1.24 8.77 -0.68
N ARG A 38 1.72 9.62 0.24
CA ARG A 38 0.84 10.38 1.16
C ARG A 38 -0.15 11.27 0.42
N GLN A 39 0.28 11.93 -0.65
CA GLN A 39 -0.61 12.77 -1.46
C GLN A 39 -1.69 11.93 -2.17
N ILE A 40 -1.34 10.76 -2.69
CA ILE A 40 -2.30 9.83 -3.31
C ILE A 40 -3.31 9.37 -2.26
N ILE A 41 -2.86 8.91 -1.09
CA ILE A 41 -3.73 8.50 0.01
C ILE A 41 -4.68 9.65 0.37
N ALA A 42 -4.15 10.84 0.67
CA ALA A 42 -4.97 11.99 1.04
C ALA A 42 -6.01 12.36 -0.04
N THR A 43 -5.67 12.17 -1.32
CA THR A 43 -6.56 12.49 -2.45
C THR A 43 -7.68 11.45 -2.60
N TYR A 44 -7.38 10.16 -2.39
CA TYR A 44 -8.29 9.06 -2.73
C TYR A 44 -8.94 8.37 -1.53
N GLU A 45 -8.43 8.55 -0.31
CA GLU A 45 -9.00 8.01 0.93
C GLU A 45 -10.43 8.52 1.18
N HIS A 46 -10.73 9.73 0.72
CA HIS A 46 -12.07 10.34 0.86
C HIS A 46 -13.04 9.98 -0.28
N ALA A 47 -12.55 9.33 -1.34
CA ALA A 47 -13.36 9.02 -2.51
C ALA A 47 -14.21 7.75 -2.36
N ASN A 48 -14.01 6.98 -1.28
CA ASN A 48 -14.74 5.72 -1.08
C ASN A 48 -15.21 5.53 0.38
N PRO A 49 -16.35 6.13 0.77
CA PRO A 49 -16.91 5.96 2.12
C PRO A 49 -17.45 4.54 2.38
N GLU A 50 -17.54 3.66 1.37
CA GLU A 50 -18.03 2.29 1.52
C GLU A 50 -16.91 1.25 1.72
N SER A 51 -15.66 1.53 1.31
CA SER A 51 -14.54 0.59 1.46
C SER A 51 -14.02 0.46 2.91
N ASP A 52 -14.44 1.33 3.81
CA ASP A 52 -13.89 1.38 5.19
C ASP A 52 -14.41 0.25 6.10
N ARG A 53 -15.46 -0.48 5.68
CA ARG A 53 -16.05 -1.57 6.49
C ARG A 53 -15.55 -2.97 6.14
N SER A 54 -14.80 -3.13 5.07
CA SER A 54 -14.35 -4.44 4.58
C SER A 54 -13.00 -4.22 3.93
N GLY A 55 -11.91 -4.42 4.69
CA GLY A 55 -10.53 -4.15 4.28
C GLY A 55 -10.14 -4.78 2.95
N GLY A 56 -10.57 -4.17 1.86
CA GLY A 56 -10.53 -4.69 0.51
C GLY A 56 -10.73 -3.53 -0.46
N ILE A 57 -10.07 -3.63 -1.61
CA ILE A 57 -10.07 -2.61 -2.64
C ILE A 57 -11.03 -3.06 -3.74
N ASP A 58 -12.10 -2.29 -3.94
CA ASP A 58 -13.02 -2.49 -5.06
C ASP A 58 -12.50 -1.76 -6.30
N VAL A 59 -12.20 -2.54 -7.34
CA VAL A 59 -11.82 -2.02 -8.65
C VAL A 59 -13.05 -2.06 -9.57
N VAL A 60 -13.59 -0.88 -9.87
CA VAL A 60 -14.73 -0.73 -10.77
C VAL A 60 -14.22 -0.55 -12.21
N HIS A 61 -14.56 -1.48 -13.09
CA HIS A 61 -14.23 -1.37 -14.51
C HIS A 61 -15.22 -0.45 -15.26
N PRO A 62 -14.81 0.17 -16.39
CA PRO A 62 -15.72 0.94 -17.22
C PRO A 62 -16.94 0.10 -17.64
N PRO A 63 -18.16 0.66 -17.66
CA PRO A 63 -19.35 -0.06 -18.06
C PRO A 63 -19.25 -0.52 -19.52
N VAL A 64 -19.56 -1.80 -19.77
CA VAL A 64 -19.53 -2.39 -21.11
C VAL A 64 -20.98 -2.59 -21.59
N ALA A 65 -21.33 -1.96 -22.71
CA ALA A 65 -22.63 -2.16 -23.34
C ALA A 65 -22.70 -3.53 -24.04
N ARG A 66 -23.75 -4.30 -23.75
CA ARG A 66 -24.07 -5.58 -24.41
C ARG A 66 -25.49 -5.52 -24.99
N GLU A 67 -25.88 -6.57 -25.72
CA GLU A 67 -27.22 -6.65 -26.30
C GLU A 67 -28.31 -6.62 -25.21
N GLY A 68 -28.92 -5.44 -25.05
CA GLY A 68 -30.05 -5.21 -24.15
C GLY A 68 -29.70 -4.78 -22.72
N PHE A 69 -28.42 -4.66 -22.34
CA PHE A 69 -28.03 -4.23 -21.00
C PHE A 69 -26.62 -3.62 -20.93
N VAL A 70 -26.32 -2.93 -19.82
CA VAL A 70 -24.98 -2.42 -19.48
C VAL A 70 -24.42 -3.28 -18.35
N GLU A 71 -23.27 -3.89 -18.58
CA GLU A 71 -22.55 -4.70 -17.59
C GLU A 71 -21.58 -3.81 -16.80
N GLN A 72 -21.71 -3.80 -15.47
CA GLN A 72 -20.75 -3.17 -14.56
C GLN A 72 -20.00 -4.26 -13.80
N VAL A 73 -18.70 -4.37 -14.03
CA VAL A 73 -17.84 -5.36 -13.37
C VAL A 73 -17.12 -4.68 -12.21
N VAL A 74 -17.36 -5.19 -11.00
CA VAL A 74 -16.65 -4.78 -9.77
C VAL A 74 -15.83 -5.96 -9.28
N VAL A 75 -14.51 -5.78 -9.19
CA VAL A 75 -13.59 -6.79 -8.66
C VAL A 75 -13.10 -6.35 -7.30
N THR A 76 -13.46 -7.11 -6.26
CA THR A 76 -13.01 -6.87 -4.88
C THR A 76 -11.74 -7.66 -4.59
N TYR A 77 -10.64 -6.97 -4.28
CA TYR A 77 -9.41 -7.58 -3.80
C TYR A 77 -9.35 -7.48 -2.27
N ALA A 78 -9.17 -8.62 -1.59
CA ALA A 78 -8.90 -8.59 -0.14
C ALA A 78 -7.55 -7.91 0.12
N ALA A 79 -7.50 -6.99 1.09
CA ALA A 79 -6.23 -6.45 1.55
C ALA A 79 -5.39 -7.60 2.11
N ALA A 80 -4.14 -7.72 1.66
CA ALA A 80 -3.21 -8.66 2.26
C ALA A 80 -3.09 -8.33 3.77
N PRO A 81 -3.12 -9.33 4.66
CA PRO A 81 -2.92 -9.07 6.07
C PRO A 81 -1.55 -8.41 6.24
N GLU A 82 -1.53 -7.23 6.88
CA GLU A 82 -0.30 -6.54 7.21
C GLU A 82 0.66 -7.52 7.89
N SER A 83 1.79 -7.79 7.24
CA SER A 83 2.85 -8.60 7.82
C SER A 83 3.42 -7.83 9.00
N THR A 84 3.03 -8.21 10.22
CA THR A 84 3.55 -7.72 11.50
C THR A 84 5.00 -8.16 11.78
N ALA A 85 5.83 -8.30 10.74
CA ALA A 85 7.16 -8.91 10.85
C ALA A 85 8.30 -7.94 11.24
N ASN A 86 8.07 -6.63 11.39
CA ASN A 86 9.17 -5.67 11.65
C ASN A 86 9.14 -4.91 13.00
N SER A 87 8.28 -5.26 13.96
CA SER A 87 8.23 -4.60 15.28
C SER A 87 8.80 -5.39 16.47
N ALA A 88 9.56 -6.48 16.25
CA ALA A 88 10.08 -7.32 17.33
C ALA A 88 11.61 -7.50 17.30
N ALA A 89 12.38 -6.43 17.13
CA ALA A 89 13.83 -6.43 17.34
C ALA A 89 14.21 -5.39 18.40
N GLY A 90 13.90 -5.70 19.67
CA GLY A 90 14.23 -4.78 20.77
C GLY A 90 13.85 -5.19 22.19
N GLN A 91 13.66 -6.48 22.50
CA GLN A 91 13.56 -6.92 23.90
C GLN A 91 14.82 -7.70 24.28
N ARG A 92 15.73 -7.01 24.98
CA ARG A 92 16.88 -7.63 25.66
C ARG A 92 16.37 -8.54 26.79
N PRO A 93 16.77 -9.82 26.84
CA PRO A 93 16.47 -10.68 27.99
C PRO A 93 17.34 -10.28 29.19
N THR A 94 16.72 -9.75 30.24
CA THR A 94 17.38 -9.56 31.54
C THR A 94 17.52 -10.90 32.25
N LYS A 95 18.75 -11.42 32.34
CA LYS A 95 19.12 -12.55 33.22
C LYS A 95 18.84 -12.18 34.68
N ARG A 96 17.77 -12.71 35.26
CA ARG A 96 17.54 -12.69 36.72
C ARG A 96 18.24 -13.90 37.34
N ARG A 97 19.30 -13.61 38.09
CA ARG A 97 20.09 -14.56 38.88
C ARG A 97 19.28 -14.95 40.13
N ALA A 98 18.94 -16.23 40.28
CA ALA A 98 18.31 -16.76 41.49
C ALA A 98 19.33 -16.80 42.65
N GLN A 99 18.97 -16.22 43.79
CA GLN A 99 19.70 -16.37 45.05
C GLN A 99 19.32 -17.70 45.72
N PRO A 100 20.29 -18.46 46.28
CA PRO A 100 20.00 -19.60 47.12
C PRO A 100 19.56 -19.16 48.53
N ARG A 101 18.46 -19.73 49.02
CA ARG A 101 18.04 -19.67 50.43
C ARG A 101 18.89 -20.64 51.23
N ALA A 102 19.69 -20.12 52.16
CA ALA A 102 20.34 -20.92 53.21
C ALA A 102 19.31 -21.25 54.32
N ARG A 103 19.37 -22.48 54.82
CA ARG A 103 18.85 -22.89 56.13
C ARG A 103 20.03 -23.08 57.06
#